data_AF-A0A7C0U633-F1
#
_entry.id   AF-A0A7C0U633-F1
#
_cell.length_a   1.000
_cell.length_b   1.000
_cell.length_c   1.000
_cell.angle_alpha   90.00
_cell.angle_beta   90.00
_cell.angle_gamma   90.00
#
_symmetry.space_group_name_H-M   'P 1'
#
loop_
_entity.id
_entity.type
_entity.pdbx_description
1 polymer ?
#
loop_
_entity_poly.entity_id
_entity_poly.type
_entity_poly.pdbx_seq_one_letter_code
_entity_poly.pdbx_strand_id
1 'polypeptide(L)' 'MAEERLAQEKQEKKAPPKVKVKLKKPHEHEGKEYPAGKVITVREDQAQRLFSWGVAEKLK' A
#
# COMPACT_ATOMS: atom_id res chain seq x y z
N MET A 1 -23.99 -19.37 35.18
CA MET A 1 -22.93 -19.98 34.38
C MET A 1 -22.49 -18.93 33.38
N ALA A 2 -21.25 -18.49 33.54
CA ALA A 2 -20.68 -17.32 32.88
C ALA A 2 -20.09 -17.71 31.52
N GLU A 3 -20.95 -17.82 30.51
CA GLU A 3 -20.54 -17.92 29.10
C GLU A 3 -20.76 -16.59 28.36
N GLU A 4 -20.59 -15.48 29.08
CA GLU A 4 -20.41 -14.18 28.47
C GLU A 4 -18.93 -14.04 28.07
N ARG A 5 -18.69 -13.70 26.79
CA ARG A 5 -17.45 -13.11 26.24
C ARG A 5 -16.30 -14.06 25.88
N LEU A 6 -16.36 -14.67 24.69
CA LEU A 6 -15.14 -15.00 23.94
C LEU A 6 -15.42 -15.21 22.44
N ALA A 7 -15.81 -14.14 21.75
CA ALA A 7 -15.63 -14.02 20.30
C ALA A 7 -15.78 -12.56 19.83
N GLN A 8 -15.22 -11.60 20.59
CA GLN A 8 -14.92 -10.30 20.00
C GLN A 8 -13.65 -10.43 19.16
N GLU A 9 -13.63 -9.72 18.03
CA GLU A 9 -12.46 -9.50 17.17
C GLU A 9 -12.04 -10.65 16.25
N LYS A 10 -12.95 -11.08 15.37
CA LYS A 10 -12.51 -11.20 13.96
C LYS A 10 -12.19 -9.78 13.49
N GLN A 11 -10.93 -9.37 13.68
CA GLN A 11 -10.35 -8.24 12.95
C GLN A 11 -10.61 -8.47 11.47
N GLU A 12 -11.64 -7.81 10.97
CA GLU A 12 -11.83 -7.52 9.57
C GLU A 12 -10.62 -6.68 9.16
N LYS A 13 -9.51 -7.35 8.85
CA LYS A 13 -8.35 -6.75 8.22
C LYS A 13 -8.82 -6.32 6.83
N LYS A 14 -9.50 -5.18 6.76
CA LYS A 14 -9.83 -4.50 5.51
C LYS A 14 -8.52 -4.45 4.74
N ALA A 15 -8.47 -5.18 3.62
CA ALA A 15 -7.27 -5.19 2.79
C ALA A 15 -6.90 -3.72 2.52
N PRO A 16 -5.65 -3.31 2.80
CA PRO A 16 -5.30 -1.92 2.72
C PRO A 16 -5.60 -1.40 1.30
N PRO A 17 -6.18 -0.19 1.19
CA PRO A 17 -6.58 0.36 -0.10
C PRO A 17 -5.37 0.39 -1.04
N LYS A 18 -5.58 -0.06 -2.28
CA LYS A 18 -4.58 0.02 -3.34
C LYS A 18 -4.71 1.36 -4.04
N VAL A 19 -3.60 2.06 -4.21
CA VAL A 19 -3.52 3.39 -4.82
C VAL A 19 -2.54 3.35 -6.00
N LYS A 20 -2.86 4.12 -7.04
CA LYS A 20 -1.97 4.31 -8.19
C LYS A 20 -0.99 5.44 -7.89
N VAL A 21 0.30 5.15 -8.04
CA VAL A 21 1.37 6.13 -7.84
C VAL A 21 2.25 6.20 -9.08
N LYS A 22 2.71 7.39 -9.42
CA LYS A 22 3.67 7.60 -10.51
C LYS A 22 5.08 7.55 -9.93
N LEU A 23 5.91 6.65 -10.40
CA LEU A 23 7.31 6.59 -9.98
C LEU A 23 8.06 7.82 -10.51
N LYS A 24 8.88 8.44 -9.67
CA LYS A 24 9.88 9.47 -10.04
C LYS A 24 11.26 8.87 -10.28
N LYS A 25 11.55 7.74 -9.64
CA LYS A 25 12.82 7.00 -9.74
C LYS A 25 12.53 5.57 -10.20
N PRO A 26 13.48 4.89 -10.86
CA PRO A 26 13.34 3.46 -11.13
C PRO A 26 13.13 2.72 -9.80
N HIS A 27 12.12 1.87 -9.74
CA HIS A 27 11.77 1.10 -8.55
C HIS A 27 11.32 -0.30 -8.94
N GLU A 28 11.82 -1.30 -8.23
CA GLU A 28 11.35 -2.66 -8.36
C GLU A 28 10.10 -2.87 -7.50
N HIS A 29 9.01 -3.31 -8.12
CA HIS A 29 7.77 -3.63 -7.44
C HIS A 29 7.24 -4.97 -7.93
N GLU A 30 6.91 -5.88 -7.00
CA GLU A 30 6.45 -7.25 -7.32
C GLU A 30 7.41 -8.01 -8.27
N GLY A 31 8.73 -7.83 -8.11
CA GLY A 31 9.75 -8.46 -8.95
C GLY A 31 9.82 -7.92 -10.38
N LYS A 32 9.15 -6.80 -10.67
CA LYS A 32 9.26 -6.07 -11.94
C LYS A 32 9.95 -4.74 -11.69
N GLU A 33 10.99 -4.46 -12.45
CA GLU A 33 11.59 -3.14 -12.47
C GLU A 33 10.71 -2.17 -13.28
N TYR A 34 10.32 -1.07 -12.66
CA TYR A 34 9.55 -0.02 -13.31
C TYR A 34 10.43 1.22 -13.46
N PRO A 35 10.60 1.75 -14.69
CA PRO A 35 11.34 2.98 -14.90
C PRO A 35 10.64 4.19 -14.28
N ALA A 36 11.42 5.25 -14.06
CA ALA A 36 10.90 6.57 -13.69
C ALA A 36 9.81 7.02 -14.68
N GLY A 37 8.74 7.59 -14.16
CA GLY A 37 7.58 8.05 -14.90
C GLY A 37 6.45 7.02 -15.04
N LYS A 38 6.70 5.74 -14.74
CA LYS A 38 5.68 4.69 -14.86
C LYS A 38 4.71 4.70 -13.69
N VAL A 39 3.44 4.39 -13.96
CA VAL A 39 2.40 4.32 -12.94
C VAL A 39 2.28 2.88 -12.45
N ILE A 40 2.41 2.68 -11.14
CA ILE A 40 2.25 1.39 -10.49
C ILE A 40 1.10 1.44 -9.48
N THR A 41 0.50 0.29 -9.19
CA THR A 41 -0.57 0.19 -8.19
C THR A 41 -0.01 -0.49 -6.95
N VAL A 42 0.17 0.28 -5.88
CA VAL A 42 0.73 -0.21 -4.61
C VAL A 42 -0.30 -0.07 -3.49
N ARG A 43 -0.04 -0.63 -2.31
CA ARG A 43 -0.85 -0.34 -1.11
C ARG A 43 -0.64 1.10 -0.65
N GLU A 44 -1.64 1.70 -0.01
CA GLU A 44 -1.57 3.08 0.49
C GLU A 44 -0.40 3.32 1.46
N ASP A 45 -0.13 2.37 2.36
CA ASP A 45 1.03 2.43 3.27
C ASP A 45 2.38 2.45 2.50
N GLN A 46 2.45 1.63 1.45
CA GLN A 46 3.62 1.57 0.58
C GLN A 46 3.75 2.84 -0.28
N ALA A 47 2.64 3.41 -0.74
CA ALA A 47 2.62 4.71 -1.42
C ALA A 47 3.15 5.82 -0.51
N GLN A 48 2.70 5.90 0.75
CA GLN A 48 3.21 6.87 1.72
C GLN A 48 4.72 6.74 1.93
N ARG A 49 5.25 5.53 1.99
CA ARG A 49 6.71 5.27 2.04
C ARG A 49 7.42 5.75 0.77
N LEU A 50 6.88 5.43 -0.41
CA LEU A 50 7.43 5.86 -1.69
C LEU A 50 7.41 7.39 -1.85
N PHE A 51 6.41 8.07 -1.29
CA PHE A 51 6.35 9.54 -1.23
C PHE A 51 7.39 10.11 -0.26
N SER A 52 7.54 9.51 0.93
CA SER A 52 8.53 9.95 1.92
C SER A 52 9.96 9.80 1.42
N TRP A 53 10.24 8.79 0.61
CA TRP A 53 11.55 8.59 -0.03
C TRP A 53 11.75 9.41 -1.32
N GLY A 54 10.73 10.13 -1.77
CA GLY A 54 10.75 10.85 -3.05
C GLY A 54 10.93 9.93 -4.27
N VAL A 55 10.51 8.67 -4.15
CA VAL A 55 10.59 7.64 -5.21
C VAL A 55 9.34 7.66 -6.08
N ALA A 56 8.18 8.08 -5.54
CA ALA A 56 6.93 8.21 -6.29
C ALA A 56 6.21 9.53 -5.98
N GLU A 57 5.16 9.83 -6.75
CA GLU A 57 4.21 10.92 -6.55
C GLU A 57 2.78 10.43 -6.68
N LYS A 58 1.88 11.02 -5.89
CA LYS A 58 0.46 10.71 -5.94
C LYS A 58 -0.08 11.33 -7.23
N LEU A 59 -0.66 10.50 -8.09
CA LEU A 59 -1.53 10.99 -9.15
C LEU A 59 -2.77 11.57 -8.46
N LYS A 60 -2.86 12.90 -8.44
CA LYS A 60 -4.01 13.64 -7.93
C LYS A 60 -5.16 13.57 -8.92
#